data_AF-C0CM40-F1
#
_entry.id   AF-C0CM40-F1
#
_cell.length_a   1.000
_cell.length_b   1.000
_cell.length_c   1.000
_cell.angle_alpha   90.00
_cell.angle_beta   90.00
_cell.angle_gamma   90.00
#
_symmetry.space_group_name_H-M   'P 1'
#
loop_
_entity.id
_entity.type
_entity.pdbx_description
1 polymer ?
#
loop_
_entity_poly.entity_id
_entity_poly.type
_entity_poly.pdbx_seq_one_letter_code
_entity_poly.pdbx_strand_id
1 'polypeptide(L)'
;MCGEIEVGRCECCGKDNVPLERTYFRYPFECECHSPEHFILVRHCEDCDPIEPRETKVVFKTEDLKNPFALAFKIMQKEMRKTRDIKGEIYDVWESNLAMMIYDSVPNMTADRANEIASKWLDRLFKIGEQP
;
A
#
# COMPACT_ATOMS: atom_id res chain seq x y z
N MET A 1 21.41 -27.74 -7.46
CA MET A 1 20.20 -27.46 -8.25
C MET A 1 20.64 -26.58 -9.41
N CYS A 2 20.67 -27.09 -10.64
CA CYS A 2 20.95 -26.25 -11.82
C CYS A 2 19.77 -25.30 -11.99
N GLY A 3 19.94 -24.04 -11.57
CA GLY A 3 19.01 -22.98 -11.96
C GLY A 3 19.26 -22.72 -13.43
N GLU A 4 18.24 -22.96 -14.27
CA GLU A 4 18.29 -22.53 -15.66
C GLU A 4 18.45 -21.01 -15.69
N ILE A 5 19.51 -20.53 -16.34
CA ILE A 5 19.72 -19.10 -16.55
C ILE A 5 18.67 -18.65 -17.56
N GLU A 6 17.77 -17.76 -17.17
CA GLU A 6 16.83 -17.13 -18.10
C GLU A 6 17.63 -16.25 -19.06
N VAL A 7 17.52 -16.52 -20.36
CA VAL A 7 18.18 -15.74 -21.42
C VAL A 7 17.10 -15.12 -22.29
N GLY A 8 17.21 -13.83 -22.57
CA GLY A 8 16.22 -13.12 -23.37
C GLY A 8 16.60 -11.67 -23.65
N ARG A 9 15.57 -10.83 -23.80
CA ARG A 9 15.72 -9.39 -24.05
C ARG A 9 15.65 -8.60 -22.75
N CYS A 10 16.64 -7.77 -22.47
CA CYS A 10 16.64 -6.85 -21.34
C CYS A 10 15.56 -5.77 -21.54
N GLU A 11 14.65 -5.62 -20.57
CA GLU A 11 13.56 -4.64 -20.61
C GLU A 11 14.06 -3.19 -20.40
N CYS A 12 15.26 -3.02 -19.83
CA CYS A 12 15.86 -1.70 -19.57
C CYS A 12 16.63 -1.14 -20.78
N CYS A 13 17.58 -1.91 -21.33
CA CYS A 13 18.45 -1.44 -22.42
C CYS A 13 18.11 -2.05 -23.79
N GLY A 14 17.21 -3.04 -23.85
CA GLY A 14 16.75 -3.65 -25.09
C GLY A 14 17.72 -4.65 -25.72
N LYS A 15 18.88 -4.93 -25.12
CA LYS A 15 19.84 -5.97 -25.57
C LYS A 15 19.16 -7.34 -25.60
N ASP A 16 19.33 -8.07 -26.70
CA ASP A 16 18.82 -9.43 -26.89
C ASP A 16 19.87 -10.51 -26.53
N ASN A 17 19.41 -11.73 -26.24
CA ASN A 17 20.22 -12.91 -25.94
C ASN A 17 21.21 -12.73 -24.76
N VAL A 18 20.80 -11.97 -23.75
CA VAL A 18 21.57 -11.76 -22.52
C VAL A 18 20.97 -12.56 -21.36
N PRO A 19 21.77 -13.01 -20.39
CA PRO A 19 21.27 -13.49 -19.10
C PRO A 19 20.39 -12.43 -18.43
N LEU A 20 19.26 -12.85 -17.86
CA LEU A 20 18.27 -11.99 -17.24
C LEU A 20 18.18 -12.24 -15.74
N GLU A 21 18.25 -11.15 -14.99
CA GLU A 21 17.85 -11.05 -13.60
C GLU A 21 16.41 -10.55 -13.50
N ARG A 22 15.78 -10.82 -12.36
CA ARG A 22 14.37 -10.51 -12.10
C ARG A 22 14.26 -9.56 -10.91
N THR A 23 13.75 -8.37 -11.16
CA THR A 23 13.44 -7.41 -10.09
C THR A 23 11.93 -7.25 -9.97
N TYR A 24 11.44 -7.34 -8.73
CA TYR A 24 10.02 -7.26 -8.39
C TYR A 24 9.74 -5.96 -7.64
N PHE A 25 9.00 -5.05 -8.27
CA PHE A 25 8.42 -3.88 -7.61
C PHE A 25 7.05 -4.28 -7.07
N ARG A 26 6.82 -4.18 -5.75
CA ARG A 26 5.59 -4.66 -5.09
C ARG A 26 4.76 -3.48 -4.57
N TYR A 27 3.45 -3.60 -4.65
CA TYR A 27 2.50 -2.59 -4.21
C TYR A 27 1.51 -3.20 -3.21
N PRO A 28 1.27 -2.54 -2.06
CA PRO A 28 0.54 -3.13 -0.94
C PRO A 28 -0.98 -3.08 -1.10
N PHE A 29 -1.51 -3.51 -2.25
CA PHE A 29 -2.96 -3.64 -2.47
C PHE A 29 -3.28 -4.92 -3.25
N GLU A 30 -4.48 -5.45 -3.00
CA GLU A 30 -5.01 -6.63 -3.69
C GLU A 30 -5.34 -6.30 -5.14
N CYS A 31 -4.81 -7.09 -6.06
CA CYS A 31 -5.11 -7.04 -7.49
C CYS A 31 -5.51 -8.44 -7.95
N GLU A 32 -6.55 -8.54 -8.77
CA GLU A 32 -6.99 -9.82 -9.35
C GLU A 32 -6.01 -10.32 -10.44
N CYS A 33 -5.02 -9.51 -10.82
CA CYS A 33 -4.02 -9.86 -11.80
C CYS A 33 -3.05 -10.95 -11.32
N HIS A 34 -2.75 -11.01 -10.02
CA HIS A 34 -1.93 -12.07 -9.41
C HIS A 34 -2.06 -12.06 -7.88
N SER A 35 -1.89 -13.22 -7.25
CA SER A 35 -2.14 -13.41 -5.81
C SER A 35 -0.88 -13.25 -4.96
N PRO A 36 -0.89 -12.55 -3.80
CA PRO A 36 -1.99 -11.78 -3.20
C PRO A 36 -1.90 -10.24 -3.33
N GLU A 37 -0.73 -9.67 -3.65
CA GLU A 37 -0.48 -8.22 -3.77
C GLU A 37 0.05 -7.88 -5.16
N HIS A 38 -0.25 -6.68 -5.69
CA HIS A 38 0.19 -6.20 -7.01
C HIS A 38 1.72 -6.06 -7.10
N PHE A 39 2.30 -6.38 -8.26
CA PHE A 39 3.74 -6.41 -8.48
C PHE A 39 4.04 -6.30 -9.96
N ILE A 40 5.18 -5.69 -10.27
CA ILE A 40 5.72 -5.63 -11.62
C ILE A 40 7.05 -6.34 -11.61
N LEU A 41 7.20 -7.29 -12.54
CA LEU A 41 8.46 -7.96 -12.81
C LEU A 41 9.15 -7.19 -13.94
N VAL A 42 10.36 -6.70 -13.67
CA VAL A 42 11.27 -6.18 -14.69
C VAL A 42 12.40 -7.18 -14.88
N ARG A 43 12.58 -7.65 -16.12
CA ARG A 43 13.72 -8.50 -16.51
C ARG A 43 14.84 -7.64 -17.07
N HIS A 44 16.03 -7.72 -16.49
CA HIS A 44 17.16 -6.89 -16.89
C HIS A 44 18.46 -7.70 -16.94
N CYS A 45 19.45 -7.24 -17.70
CA CYS A 45 20.80 -7.80 -17.63
C CYS A 45 21.54 -7.26 -16.40
N GLU A 46 22.66 -7.91 -16.04
CA GLU A 46 23.53 -7.50 -14.93
C GLU A 46 24.05 -6.06 -15.03
N ASP A 47 24.21 -5.53 -16.26
CA ASP A 47 24.69 -4.16 -16.49
C ASP A 47 23.63 -3.07 -16.19
N CYS A 48 22.37 -3.44 -15.97
CA CYS A 48 21.26 -2.49 -15.86
C CYS A 48 20.73 -2.42 -14.42
N ASP A 49 20.58 -1.20 -13.93
CA ASP A 49 19.83 -0.92 -12.69
C ASP A 49 18.33 -0.78 -13.05
N PRO A 50 17.47 -1.71 -12.60
CA PRO A 50 16.06 -1.68 -12.93
C PRO A 50 15.36 -0.50 -12.23
N ILE A 51 14.61 0.27 -13.02
CA ILE A 51 13.81 1.40 -12.51
C ILE A 51 12.35 0.99 -12.43
N GLU A 52 11.68 1.39 -11.34
CA GLU A 52 10.26 1.18 -11.17
C GLU A 52 9.46 1.86 -12.30
N PRO A 53 8.57 1.15 -13.00
CA PRO A 53 7.77 1.75 -14.06
C PRO A 53 6.90 2.90 -13.56
N ARG A 54 6.81 3.96 -14.37
CA ARG A 54 5.99 5.14 -14.06
C ARG A 54 4.49 4.82 -13.94
N GLU A 55 4.02 3.85 -14.71
CA GLU A 55 2.61 3.46 -14.76
C GLU A 55 2.49 1.95 -14.68
N THR A 56 1.39 1.49 -14.08
CA THR A 56 1.08 0.07 -13.97
C THR A 56 -0.39 -0.19 -14.21
N LYS A 57 -0.70 -1.37 -14.75
CA LYS A 57 -2.07 -1.81 -14.98
C LYS A 57 -2.50 -2.72 -13.85
N VAL A 58 -3.62 -2.37 -13.23
CA VAL A 58 -4.23 -3.14 -12.14
C VAL A 58 -5.56 -3.72 -12.61
N VAL A 59 -5.96 -4.83 -11.99
CA VAL A 59 -7.22 -5.52 -12.31
C VAL A 59 -8.05 -5.61 -11.04
N PHE A 60 -9.25 -5.06 -11.11
CA PHE A 60 -10.28 -5.16 -10.09
C PHE A 60 -11.51 -5.82 -10.67
N LYS A 61 -12.35 -6.43 -9.83
CA LYS A 61 -13.67 -6.89 -10.27
C LYS A 61 -14.52 -5.70 -10.66
N THR A 62 -15.24 -5.80 -11.78
CA THR A 62 -16.13 -4.73 -12.24
C THR A 62 -17.17 -4.34 -11.18
N GLU A 63 -17.61 -5.30 -10.35
CA GLU A 63 -18.53 -5.03 -9.24
C GLU A 63 -17.93 -4.07 -8.21
N ASP A 64 -16.65 -4.25 -7.84
CA ASP A 64 -15.96 -3.38 -6.88
C ASP A 64 -15.85 -1.94 -7.40
N LEU A 65 -15.75 -1.78 -8.72
CA LEU A 65 -15.72 -0.47 -9.37
C LEU A 65 -17.07 0.27 -9.36
N LYS A 66 -18.19 -0.39 -9.05
CA LYS A 66 -19.49 0.30 -8.88
C LYS A 66 -19.50 1.19 -7.65
N ASN A 67 -18.64 0.91 -6.66
CA ASN A 67 -18.42 1.76 -5.50
C ASN A 67 -16.91 1.98 -5.28
N PRO A 68 -16.28 2.89 -6.03
CA PRO A 68 -14.85 3.11 -5.95
C PRO A 68 -14.41 3.63 -4.58
N PHE A 69 -15.30 4.30 -3.84
CA PHE A 69 -15.02 4.72 -2.46
C PHE A 69 -14.87 3.53 -1.51
N ALA A 70 -15.72 2.51 -1.63
CA ALA A 70 -15.59 1.31 -0.82
C ALA A 70 -14.29 0.56 -1.10
N LEU A 71 -13.87 0.48 -2.38
CA LEU A 71 -12.58 -0.10 -2.76
C LEU A 71 -11.41 0.67 -2.16
N ALA A 72 -11.37 2.00 -2.35
CA ALA A 72 -10.32 2.85 -1.79
C ALA A 72 -10.27 2.73 -0.26
N PHE A 73 -11.43 2.72 0.39
CA PHE A 73 -11.53 2.58 1.84
C PHE A 73 -11.04 1.23 2.34
N LYS A 74 -11.31 0.12 1.61
CA LYS A 74 -10.77 -1.20 1.94
C LYS A 74 -9.24 -1.22 1.88
N ILE A 75 -8.65 -0.58 0.87
CA ILE A 75 -7.19 -0.45 0.74
C ILE A 75 -6.63 0.37 1.91
N MET A 76 -7.22 1.54 2.18
CA MET A 76 -6.82 2.39 3.30
C MET A 76 -6.94 1.65 4.64
N GLN A 77 -8.03 0.93 4.88
CA GLN A 77 -8.25 0.13 6.08
C GLN A 77 -7.12 -0.87 6.33
N LYS A 78 -6.68 -1.57 5.28
CA LYS A 78 -5.61 -2.57 5.36
C LYS A 78 -4.28 -1.92 5.76
N GLU A 79 -3.93 -0.80 5.14
CA GLU A 79 -2.69 -0.07 5.46
C GLU A 79 -2.73 0.56 6.85
N MET A 80 -3.85 1.19 7.23
CA MET A 80 -4.03 1.77 8.56
C MET A 80 -3.86 0.74 9.68
N ARG A 81 -4.36 -0.49 9.49
CA ARG A 81 -4.18 -1.59 10.45
C ARG A 81 -2.73 -2.00 10.60
N LYS A 82 -1.94 -2.02 9.53
CA LYS A 82 -0.51 -2.38 9.57
C LYS A 82 0.31 -1.40 10.39
N THR A 83 -0.08 -0.12 10.39
CA THR A 83 0.68 0.97 11.00
C THR A 83 0.13 1.44 12.35
N ARG A 84 -0.97 0.85 12.84
CA ARG A 84 -1.70 1.33 14.04
C ARG A 84 -0.78 1.58 15.24
N ASP A 85 0.11 0.64 15.51
CA ASP A 85 0.98 0.66 16.68
C ASP A 85 2.39 1.21 16.38
N ILE A 86 2.58 1.83 15.20
CA ILE A 86 3.87 2.37 14.76
C ILE A 86 3.85 3.90 14.83
N LYS A 87 4.66 4.45 15.72
CA LYS A 87 4.78 5.90 15.91
C LYS A 87 5.38 6.58 14.67
N GLY A 88 4.83 7.71 14.28
CA GLY A 88 5.26 8.49 13.12
C GLY A 88 4.75 7.97 11.78
N GLU A 89 4.06 6.84 11.76
CA GLU A 89 3.42 6.30 10.56
C GLU A 89 2.00 6.87 10.38
N ILE A 90 1.37 6.50 9.27
CA ILE A 90 0.11 7.10 8.81
C ILE A 90 -1.01 7.10 9.87
N TYR A 91 -1.14 6.05 10.68
CA TYR A 91 -2.17 5.99 11.72
C TYR A 91 -1.95 7.04 12.82
N ASP A 92 -0.76 7.08 13.41
CA ASP A 92 -0.36 8.02 14.47
C ASP A 92 -0.49 9.48 14.02
N VAL A 93 -0.11 9.76 12.75
CA VAL A 93 -0.23 11.09 12.16
C VAL A 93 -1.71 11.51 12.02
N TRP A 94 -2.57 10.60 11.56
CA TRP A 94 -4.00 10.87 11.41
C TRP A 94 -4.68 11.06 12.76
N GLU A 95 -4.33 10.23 13.75
CA GLU A 95 -4.82 10.34 15.12
C GLU A 95 -4.46 11.71 15.72
N SER A 96 -3.20 12.12 15.59
CA SER A 96 -2.71 13.42 16.06
C SER A 96 -3.42 14.59 15.38
N ASN A 97 -3.60 14.54 14.06
CA ASN A 97 -4.30 15.58 13.30
C ASN A 97 -5.77 15.69 13.72
N LEU A 98 -6.45 14.55 13.86
CA LEU A 98 -7.83 14.52 14.29
C LEU A 98 -7.99 15.04 15.73
N ALA A 99 -7.08 14.65 16.63
CA ALA A 99 -7.06 15.14 18.00
C ALA A 99 -6.89 16.67 18.04
N MET A 100 -5.98 17.22 17.23
CA MET A 100 -5.80 18.67 17.12
C MET A 100 -7.07 19.38 16.62
N MET A 101 -7.70 18.86 15.58
CA MET A 101 -8.97 19.40 15.07
C MET A 101 -10.08 19.40 16.14
N ILE A 102 -10.19 18.33 16.92
CA ILE A 102 -11.17 18.22 18.01
C ILE A 102 -10.86 19.21 19.12
N TYR A 103 -9.59 19.33 19.51
CA TYR A 103 -9.12 20.25 20.54
C TYR A 103 -9.48 21.70 20.20
N ASP A 104 -9.20 22.13 18.97
CA ASP A 104 -9.43 23.50 18.53
C ASP A 104 -10.92 23.82 18.33
N SER A 105 -11.72 22.82 17.98
CA SER A 105 -13.13 23.04 17.61
C SER A 105 -14.10 22.95 18.79
N VAL A 106 -13.71 22.34 19.91
CA VAL A 106 -14.62 22.05 21.03
C VAL A 106 -14.24 22.88 22.27
N PRO A 107 -15.15 23.74 22.78
CA PRO A 107 -14.88 24.53 23.97
C PRO A 107 -14.55 23.67 25.19
N ASN A 108 -13.57 24.12 25.98
CA ASN A 108 -13.08 23.42 27.20
C ASN A 108 -12.58 21.99 26.94
N MET A 109 -12.19 21.66 25.71
CA MET A 109 -11.56 20.39 25.39
C MET A 109 -10.15 20.33 25.97
N THR A 110 -9.77 19.18 26.52
CA THR A 110 -8.39 18.91 26.92
C THR A 110 -7.67 18.10 25.86
N ALA A 111 -6.34 18.21 25.79
CA ALA A 111 -5.54 17.44 24.84
C ALA A 111 -5.74 15.92 25.03
N ASP A 112 -5.69 15.44 26.29
CA ASP A 112 -5.89 14.01 26.59
C ASP A 112 -7.26 13.51 26.12
N ARG A 113 -8.31 14.32 26.31
CA ARG A 113 -9.66 13.94 25.88
C ARG A 113 -9.81 13.96 24.36
N ALA A 114 -9.19 14.92 23.68
CA ALA A 114 -9.19 14.99 22.23
C ALA A 114 -8.48 13.78 21.61
N ASN A 115 -7.31 13.40 22.15
CA ASN A 115 -6.57 12.20 21.75
C ASN A 115 -7.42 10.93 21.96
N GLU A 116 -8.05 10.77 23.12
CA GLU A 116 -8.92 9.62 23.40
C GLU A 116 -10.08 9.50 22.38
N ILE A 117 -10.71 10.63 22.02
CA ILE A 117 -11.81 10.64 21.05
C ILE A 117 -11.29 10.30 19.65
N ALA A 118 -10.17 10.88 19.23
CA ALA A 118 -9.55 10.62 17.94
C ALA A 118 -9.20 9.14 17.78
N SER A 119 -8.53 8.56 18.78
CA SER A 119 -8.16 7.14 18.84
C SER A 119 -9.38 6.24 18.65
N LYS A 120 -10.42 6.44 19.47
CA LYS A 120 -11.65 5.64 19.43
C LYS A 120 -12.39 5.78 18.10
N TRP A 121 -12.37 6.97 17.51
CA TRP A 121 -13.02 7.21 16.22
C TRP A 121 -12.30 6.49 15.09
N LEU A 122 -10.97 6.58 15.02
CA LEU A 122 -10.17 5.89 14.00
C LEU A 122 -10.24 4.38 14.13
N ASP A 123 -10.13 3.85 15.35
CA ASP A 123 -10.31 2.42 15.63
C ASP A 123 -11.67 1.93 15.11
N ARG A 124 -12.73 2.71 15.35
CA ARG A 124 -14.08 2.37 14.86
C ARG A 124 -14.21 2.50 13.36
N LEU A 125 -13.63 3.53 12.75
CA LEU A 125 -13.67 3.77 11.31
C LEU A 125 -12.98 2.63 10.54
N PHE A 126 -11.79 2.24 10.99
CA PHE A 126 -10.99 1.21 10.35
C PHE A 126 -11.24 -0.20 10.92
N LYS A 127 -12.21 -0.32 11.83
CA LYS A 127 -12.64 -1.57 12.48
C LYS A 127 -11.49 -2.31 13.17
N ILE A 128 -10.53 -1.57 13.71
CA ILE A 128 -9.29 -2.14 14.24
C ILE A 128 -9.61 -2.89 15.53
N GLY A 129 -9.59 -4.23 15.46
CA GLY A 129 -9.99 -5.13 16.55
C GLY A 129 -11.21 -6.00 16.25
N GLU A 130 -11.96 -5.72 15.19
CA GLU A 130 -12.94 -6.66 14.65
C GLU A 130 -12.18 -7.67 13.75
N GLN A 131 -12.19 -8.96 14.14
CA GLN A 131 -11.71 -10.04 13.26
C GLN A 131 -12.57 -10.11 11.99
N PRO A 132 -11.99 -10.52 10.84
CA PRO A 132 -12.73 -10.70 9.60
C PRO A 132 -13.85 -11.74 9.73
#